data_AF-A0AA37HV30-F1
#
_entry.id   AF-A0AA37HV30-F1
#
_cell.length_a   1.000
_cell.length_b   1.000
_cell.length_c   1.000
_cell.angle_alpha   90.00
_cell.angle_beta   90.00
_cell.angle_gamma   90.00
#
_symmetry.space_group_name_H-M   'P 1'
#
loop_
_entity.id
_entity.type
_entity.pdbx_description
1 polymer ?
#
loop_
_entity_poly.entity_id
_entity_poly.type
_entity_poly.pdbx_seq_one_letter_code
_entity_poly.pdbx_strand_id
1 'polypeptide(L)'
;MNDAGAAVTFRNDDWSLSEDGLEHASGYFIGRSVLGARREEGLWDWPLQMAEKRWCRPSLFREAFLAALDRFGLERDAALGRSFALGFGIRAGQGAADGFVSLADLLRPTTPAARPAPARLPVRVAVSA
;
A
#
# COMPACT_ATOMS: atom_id res chain seq x y z
N MET A 1 -12.70 26.98 17.98
CA MET A 1 -11.94 25.90 18.65
C MET A 1 -11.01 25.35 17.58
N ASN A 2 -9.70 25.47 17.79
CA ASN A 2 -8.70 25.76 16.75
C ASN A 2 -8.51 24.68 15.68
N ASP A 3 -8.82 25.06 14.45
CA ASP A 3 -8.47 24.39 13.19
C ASP A 3 -7.10 24.93 12.70
N ALA A 4 -6.07 24.79 13.54
CA ALA A 4 -4.69 24.96 13.10
C ALA A 4 -4.24 23.61 12.56
N GLY A 5 -4.84 23.19 11.44
CA GLY A 5 -4.56 21.92 10.80
C GLY A 5 -3.07 21.83 10.49
N ALA A 6 -2.37 20.91 11.17
CA ALA A 6 -1.00 20.58 10.82
C ALA A 6 -0.96 20.28 9.32
N ALA A 7 -0.16 21.05 8.57
CA ALA A 7 -0.19 21.03 7.12
C ALA A 7 0.03 19.61 6.60
N VAL A 8 -0.94 19.08 5.87
CA VAL A 8 -0.85 17.74 5.30
C VAL A 8 0.20 17.76 4.20
N THR A 9 1.22 16.92 4.35
CA THR A 9 2.38 16.82 3.45
C THR A 9 2.31 15.64 2.49
N PHE A 10 1.52 14.62 2.83
CA PHE A 10 1.21 13.49 1.96
C PHE A 10 -0.22 13.02 2.21
N ARG A 11 -0.89 12.52 1.17
CA ARG A 11 -2.22 11.92 1.28
C ARG A 11 -2.43 10.86 0.21
N ASN A 12 -3.02 9.73 0.60
CA ASN A 12 -3.65 8.76 -0.31
C ASN A 12 -5.11 8.49 0.14
N ASP A 13 -5.75 7.47 -0.42
CA ASP A 13 -7.17 7.16 -0.16
C ASP A 13 -7.48 6.95 1.33
N ASP A 14 -6.55 6.34 2.06
CA ASP A 14 -6.77 5.89 3.44
C ASP A 14 -5.97 6.69 4.47
N TRP A 15 -4.87 7.34 4.06
CA TRP A 15 -3.90 7.94 4.99
C TRP A 15 -3.55 9.37 4.63
N SER A 16 -3.32 10.18 5.65
CA SER A 16 -2.71 11.51 5.56
C SER A 16 -1.52 11.62 6.51
N LEU A 17 -0.48 12.31 6.06
CA LEU A 17 0.72 12.61 6.83
C LEU A 17 0.75 14.10 7.15
N SER A 18 0.86 14.45 8.42
CA SER A 18 1.13 15.81 8.90
C SER A 18 2.50 15.88 9.57
N GLU A 19 2.84 17.02 10.18
CA GLU A 19 4.07 17.14 10.99
C GLU A 19 4.05 16.28 12.26
N ASP A 20 2.84 15.97 12.74
CA ASP A 20 2.62 15.25 13.99
C ASP A 20 2.65 13.73 13.80
N GLY A 21 2.34 13.23 12.60
CA GLY A 21 2.30 11.80 12.32
C GLY A 21 1.39 11.39 11.18
N LEU A 22 1.06 10.11 11.16
CA LEU A 22 0.18 9.49 10.17
C LEU A 22 -1.22 9.32 10.76
N GLU A 23 -2.22 9.75 10.01
CA GLU A 23 -3.63 9.58 10.36
C GLU A 23 -4.33 8.76 9.29
N HIS A 24 -5.08 7.75 9.70
CA HIS A 24 -5.96 6.97 8.86
C HIS A 24 -7.35 7.63 8.79
N ALA A 25 -8.08 7.46 7.70
CA ALA A 25 -9.44 7.99 7.50
C ALA A 25 -10.46 7.53 8.56
N SER A 26 -10.17 6.46 9.31
CA SER A 26 -10.98 6.03 10.47
C SER A 26 -10.73 6.86 11.75
N GLY A 27 -9.83 7.84 11.72
CA GLY A 27 -9.35 8.56 12.91
C GLY A 27 -8.26 7.85 13.71
N TYR A 28 -7.65 6.79 13.15
CA TYR A 28 -6.53 6.12 13.82
C TYR A 28 -5.24 6.90 13.58
N PHE A 29 -4.52 7.25 14.65
CA PHE A 29 -3.34 8.11 14.57
C PHE A 29 -2.07 7.40 15.07
N ILE A 30 -0.99 7.56 14.30
CA ILE A 30 0.36 7.09 14.61
C ILE A 30 1.25 8.32 14.75
N GLY A 31 1.63 8.63 16.00
CA GLY A 31 2.48 9.78 16.29
C GLY A 31 3.89 9.64 15.70
N ARG A 32 4.46 10.75 15.25
CA ARG A 32 5.81 10.84 14.71
C ARG A 32 6.86 10.19 15.61
N SER A 33 6.76 10.41 16.92
CA SER A 33 7.72 9.90 17.91
C SER A 33 7.77 8.37 17.98
N VAL A 34 6.71 7.69 17.54
CA VAL A 34 6.61 6.24 17.61
C VAL A 34 6.78 5.57 16.26
N LEU A 35 6.84 6.29 15.14
CA LEU A 35 6.99 5.69 13.79
C LEU A 35 8.23 4.80 13.65
N GLY A 36 9.32 5.16 14.34
CA GLY A 36 10.56 4.39 14.38
C GLY A 36 10.58 3.21 15.37
N ALA A 37 9.48 2.96 16.08
CA ALA A 37 9.43 1.95 17.14
C ALA A 37 9.78 0.55 16.63
N ARG A 38 10.58 -0.15 17.44
CA ARG A 38 11.06 -1.51 17.17
C ARG A 38 10.58 -2.47 18.25
N ARG A 39 10.40 -3.72 17.87
CA ARG A 39 10.24 -4.85 18.79
C ARG A 39 11.58 -5.35 19.29
N GLU A 40 11.56 -6.22 20.30
CA GLU A 40 12.75 -6.82 20.90
C GLU A 40 13.61 -7.58 19.85
N GLU A 41 12.97 -8.14 18.82
CA GLU A 41 13.64 -8.87 17.74
C GLU A 41 14.21 -7.96 16.63
N GLY A 42 14.17 -6.63 16.82
CA GLY A 42 14.68 -5.64 15.85
C GLY A 42 13.77 -5.39 14.64
N LEU A 43 12.57 -5.97 14.63
CA LEU A 43 11.53 -5.69 13.63
C LEU A 43 10.84 -4.36 13.90
N TRP A 44 10.32 -3.73 12.84
CA TRP A 44 9.51 -2.53 12.96
C TRP A 44 8.14 -2.87 13.53
N ASP A 45 7.69 -2.11 14.52
CA ASP A 45 6.44 -2.43 15.22
C ASP A 45 5.22 -2.12 14.36
N TRP A 46 5.17 -0.94 13.73
CA TRP A 46 3.99 -0.46 13.00
C TRP A 46 3.56 -1.34 11.81
N PRO A 47 4.47 -1.84 10.95
CA PRO A 47 4.08 -2.82 9.93
C PRO A 47 3.41 -4.07 10.49
N LEU A 48 3.86 -4.56 11.65
CA LEU A 48 3.28 -5.74 12.31
C LEU A 48 1.93 -5.39 12.97
N GLN A 49 1.86 -4.29 13.71
CA GLN A 49 0.63 -3.86 14.37
C GLN A 49 -0.48 -3.52 13.39
N MET A 50 -0.15 -2.86 12.26
CA MET A 50 -1.12 -2.54 11.21
C MET A 50 -1.60 -3.78 10.47
N ALA A 51 -0.75 -4.79 10.32
CA ALA A 51 -1.18 -6.06 9.78
C ALA A 51 -2.26 -6.75 10.62
N GLU A 52 -2.35 -6.53 11.92
CA GLU A 52 -3.43 -7.11 12.73
C GLU A 52 -4.80 -6.48 12.45
N LYS A 53 -4.83 -5.28 11.85
CA LYS A 53 -6.06 -4.52 11.65
C LYS A 53 -6.70 -4.86 10.31
N ARG A 54 -7.92 -5.43 10.34
CA ARG A 54 -8.65 -5.84 9.12
C ARG A 54 -8.96 -4.68 8.16
N TRP A 55 -9.06 -3.46 8.68
CA TRP A 55 -9.31 -2.25 7.89
C TRP A 55 -8.05 -1.72 7.19
N CYS A 56 -6.85 -2.15 7.60
CA CYS A 56 -5.62 -1.59 7.07
C CYS A 56 -5.26 -2.23 5.73
N ARG A 57 -5.31 -1.45 4.65
CA ARG A 57 -4.91 -1.89 3.32
C ARG A 57 -3.38 -1.86 3.20
N PRO A 58 -2.71 -3.01 2.95
CA PRO A 58 -1.25 -3.11 3.03
C PRO A 58 -0.51 -2.14 2.09
N SER A 59 -1.00 -1.98 0.86
CA SER A 59 -0.37 -1.12 -0.15
C SER A 59 -0.44 0.36 0.22
N LEU A 60 -1.61 0.82 0.69
CA LEU A 60 -1.84 2.21 1.06
C LEU A 60 -1.11 2.59 2.35
N PHE A 61 -1.10 1.69 3.34
CA PHE A 61 -0.29 1.89 4.53
C PHE A 61 1.21 1.91 4.20
N ARG A 62 1.70 0.98 3.36
CA ARG A 62 3.12 0.95 2.98
C ARG A 62 3.55 2.26 2.33
N GLU A 63 2.76 2.79 1.41
CA GLU A 63 3.04 4.07 0.75
C GLU A 63 3.12 5.21 1.77
N ALA A 64 2.11 5.35 2.63
CA ALA A 64 2.05 6.40 3.64
C ALA A 64 3.17 6.29 4.67
N PHE A 65 3.47 5.08 5.12
CA PHE A 65 4.55 4.80 6.06
C PHE A 65 5.91 5.18 5.46
N LEU A 66 6.18 4.79 4.22
CA LEU A 66 7.42 5.15 3.54
C LEU A 66 7.56 6.66 3.35
N ALA A 67 6.48 7.37 2.99
CA ALA A 67 6.47 8.83 2.91
C ALA A 67 6.79 9.48 4.28
N ALA A 68 6.25 8.93 5.37
CA ALA A 68 6.55 9.39 6.72
C ALA A 68 8.02 9.17 7.11
N LEU A 69 8.59 8.00 6.77
CA LEU A 69 10.01 7.74 7.02
C LEU A 69 10.91 8.75 6.29
N ASP A 70 10.63 9.04 5.02
CA ASP A 70 11.38 10.05 4.26
C ASP A 70 11.23 11.44 4.87
N ARG A 71 10.00 11.83 5.21
CA ARG A 71 9.70 13.16 5.78
C ARG A 71 10.38 13.41 7.13
N PHE A 72 10.52 12.36 7.95
CA PHE A 72 11.07 12.45 9.29
C PHE A 72 12.54 12.01 9.38
N GLY A 73 13.16 11.60 8.26
CA GLY A 73 14.57 11.19 8.23
C GLY A 73 14.83 9.86 8.95
N LEU A 74 13.87 8.94 8.92
CA LEU A 74 14.02 7.60 9.49
C LEU A 74 14.62 6.64 8.46
N GLU A 75 15.80 6.11 8.78
CA GLU A 75 16.55 5.17 7.94
C GLU A 75 15.76 3.89 7.65
N ARG A 76 15.72 3.51 6.37
CA ARG A 76 15.05 2.30 5.88
C ARG A 76 16.06 1.15 5.87
N ASP A 77 16.01 0.30 6.88
CA ASP A 77 16.88 -0.87 6.96
C ASP A 77 16.28 -2.13 6.33
N ALA A 78 17.08 -3.19 6.24
CA ALA A 78 16.63 -4.49 5.78
C ALA A 78 15.51 -5.10 6.66
N ALA A 79 15.44 -4.71 7.94
CA ALA A 79 14.40 -5.18 8.85
C ALA A 79 13.02 -4.60 8.49
N LEU A 80 12.95 -3.43 7.84
CA LEU A 80 11.70 -2.84 7.35
C LEU A 80 11.02 -3.78 6.35
N GLY A 81 11.77 -4.25 5.35
CA GLY A 81 11.27 -5.20 4.35
C GLY A 81 10.76 -6.49 4.99
N ARG A 82 11.51 -7.05 5.95
CA ARG A 82 11.09 -8.24 6.71
C ARG A 82 9.81 -8.00 7.51
N SER A 83 9.66 -6.83 8.12
CA SER A 83 8.49 -6.49 8.95
C SER A 83 7.22 -6.42 8.10
N PHE A 84 7.30 -5.81 6.90
CA PHE A 84 6.19 -5.82 5.94
C PHE A 84 5.87 -7.23 5.42
N ALA A 85 6.89 -8.04 5.13
CA ALA A 85 6.70 -9.41 4.65
C ALA A 85 6.03 -10.30 5.71
N LEU A 86 6.42 -10.17 6.98
CA LEU A 86 5.82 -10.92 8.09
C LEU A 86 4.39 -10.46 8.39
N GLY A 87 4.16 -9.14 8.45
CA GLY A 87 2.83 -8.59 8.72
C GLY A 87 1.84 -8.85 7.59
N PHE A 88 2.21 -8.50 6.36
CA PHE A 88 1.28 -8.45 5.23
C PHE A 88 1.51 -9.55 4.17
N GLY A 89 2.73 -10.08 4.08
CA GLY A 89 3.11 -11.03 3.02
C GLY A 89 2.39 -12.38 3.06
N ILE A 90 1.91 -12.80 4.23
CA ILE A 90 1.12 -14.05 4.36
C ILE A 90 -0.36 -13.85 3.94
N ARG A 91 -0.83 -12.61 3.76
CA ARG A 91 -2.22 -12.32 3.38
C ARG A 91 -2.44 -12.04 1.90
N ALA A 92 -1.40 -11.71 1.15
CA ALA A 92 -1.49 -11.43 -0.29
C ALA A 92 -1.86 -12.67 -1.15
N GLY A 93 -1.89 -13.87 -0.55
CA GLY A 93 -2.29 -15.13 -1.19
C GLY A 93 -3.60 -15.74 -0.64
N GLN A 94 -4.36 -15.07 0.23
CA GLN A 94 -5.61 -15.60 0.77
C GLN A 94 -6.80 -15.47 -0.21
N GLY A 95 -6.51 -15.45 -1.52
CA GLY A 95 -7.48 -15.68 -2.57
C GLY A 95 -7.42 -17.14 -3.01
N ALA A 96 -8.28 -17.98 -2.43
CA ALA A 96 -8.71 -19.28 -2.95
C ALA A 96 -7.63 -20.20 -3.59
N ALA A 97 -6.48 -20.38 -2.95
CA ALA A 97 -5.56 -21.45 -3.30
C ALA A 97 -5.18 -22.22 -2.03
N ASP A 98 -5.86 -23.34 -1.81
CA ASP A 98 -5.52 -24.34 -0.79
C ASP A 98 -4.24 -25.11 -1.18
N GLY A 99 -3.12 -24.42 -1.41
CA GLY A 99 -1.87 -25.05 -1.82
C GLY A 99 -0.63 -24.16 -1.69
N PHE A 100 0.53 -24.81 -1.48
CA PHE A 100 1.83 -24.15 -1.53
C PHE A 100 2.11 -23.64 -2.95
N VAL A 101 2.22 -22.31 -3.11
CA VAL A 101 2.65 -21.67 -4.36
C VAL A 101 4.17 -21.55 -4.36
N SER A 102 4.82 -21.91 -5.46
CA SER A 102 6.27 -21.80 -5.57
C SER A 102 6.71 -20.32 -5.66
N LEU A 103 7.88 -20.00 -5.12
CA LEU A 103 8.46 -18.65 -5.24
C LEU A 103 8.63 -18.22 -6.71
N ALA A 104 8.90 -19.18 -7.61
CA ALA A 104 9.02 -18.92 -9.04
C ALA A 104 7.70 -18.44 -9.66
N ASP A 105 6.56 -18.91 -9.15
CA ASP A 105 5.25 -18.49 -9.66
C ASP A 105 4.84 -17.12 -9.12
N LEU A 106 5.28 -16.75 -7.92
CA LEU A 106 5.10 -15.40 -7.37
C LEU A 106 5.92 -14.34 -8.11
N LEU A 107 7.10 -14.71 -8.63
CA LEU A 107 8.00 -13.80 -9.32
C LEU A 107 7.72 -13.69 -10.83
N ARG A 108 6.76 -14.46 -11.36
CA ARG A 108 6.46 -14.47 -12.79
C ARG A 108 5.85 -13.12 -13.22
N PRO A 109 6.48 -12.39 -14.16
CA PRO A 109 5.90 -11.17 -14.68
C PRO A 109 4.57 -11.47 -15.37
N THR A 110 3.47 -10.85 -14.92
CA THR A 110 2.18 -10.91 -15.60
C THR A 110 2.33 -10.32 -17.00
N THR A 111 2.29 -11.17 -18.01
CA THR A 111 2.26 -10.72 -19.40
C THR A 111 0.86 -10.16 -19.65
N PRO A 112 0.70 -8.87 -20.03
CA PRO A 112 -0.60 -8.33 -20.32
C PRO A 112 -1.20 -9.07 -21.52
N ALA A 113 -2.37 -9.67 -21.32
CA ALA A 113 -3.11 -10.34 -22.39
C ALA A 113 -3.42 -9.35 -23.50
N ALA A 114 -3.11 -9.74 -24.75
CA ALA A 114 -3.36 -8.91 -25.92
C ALA A 114 -4.86 -8.57 -26.01
N ARG A 115 -5.16 -7.27 -26.01
CA ARG A 115 -6.52 -6.75 -26.17
C ARG A 115 -7.06 -7.19 -27.55
N PRO A 116 -8.22 -7.85 -27.65
CA PRO A 116 -8.81 -8.19 -28.94
C PRO A 116 -9.11 -6.92 -29.73
N ALA A 117 -8.71 -6.92 -31.00
CA ALA A 117 -8.89 -5.79 -31.91
C ALA A 117 -10.38 -5.51 -32.16
N PRO A 118 -10.81 -4.23 -32.24
CA PRO A 118 -12.20 -3.90 -32.52
C PRO A 118 -12.58 -4.34 -33.93
N ALA A 119 -13.73 -5.02 -34.05
CA ALA A 119 -14.30 -5.43 -35.33
C ALA A 119 -14.65 -4.20 -36.18
N ARG A 120 -14.15 -4.17 -37.43
CA ARG A 120 -14.47 -3.12 -38.40
C ARG A 120 -15.92 -3.27 -38.85
N LEU A 121 -16.75 -2.27 -38.57
CA LEU A 121 -18.10 -2.17 -39.13
C LEU A 121 -18.04 -1.76 -40.61
N PRO A 122 -18.86 -2.35 -41.51
CA PRO A 122 -18.88 -1.98 -42.91
C PRO A 122 -19.53 -0.60 -43.12
N VAL A 123 -18.81 0.29 -43.80
CA VAL A 123 -19.30 1.61 -44.23
C VAL A 123 -20.36 1.41 -45.32
N ARG A 124 -21.60 1.86 -45.07
CA ARG A 124 -22.62 2.00 -46.11
C ARG A 124 -22.44 3.36 -46.80
N VAL A 125 -22.09 3.33 -48.09
CA VAL A 125 -22.09 4.51 -48.96
C VAL A 125 -23.51 4.73 -49.47
N ALA A 126 -24.08 5.90 -49.17
CA ALA A 126 -25.33 6.36 -49.78
C ALA A 126 -25.01 7.11 -51.08
N VAL A 127 -25.65 6.71 -52.18
CA VAL A 127 -25.67 7.43 -53.46
C VAL A 127 -26.87 8.37 -53.45
N SER A 128 -26.65 9.66 -53.69
CA SER A 128 -27.72 10.64 -53.89
C SER A 128 -28.11 10.71 -55.37
N ALA A 129 -29.41 10.84 -55.64
CA ALA A 129 -29.99 11.18 -56.93
C ALA A 129 -30.30 12.68 -57.01
#